data_AF-A0A8H6TG28-F1
#
_entry.id   AF-A0A8H6TG28-F1
#
_cell.length_a   1.000
_cell.length_b   1.000
_cell.length_c   1.000
_cell.angle_alpha   90.00
_cell.angle_beta   90.00
_cell.angle_gamma   90.00
#
_symmetry.space_group_name_H-M   'P 1'
#
loop_
_entity.id
_entity.type
_entity.pdbx_description
1 polymer ?
#
loop_
_entity_poly.entity_id
_entity_poly.type
_entity_poly.pdbx_seq_one_letter_code
_entity_poly.pdbx_strand_id
1 'polypeptide(L)'
;MPLSRSPLEPLSRFYPTQSRPAPRPKPYTIPRPAHSASFPPPPSLPAKPRKPKHGNNIAPSDFRPPALAKDRLHTWSSPFSRAKEAELRASLPADEVNRIYAAIFAAFAPDTHLPLRQGLLRFHQYCDSISIDEEARMPASAALISAFVSKHVGLVGETPSSPGSPDFGPGTTFIKQPGRAANPG
;
A
#
# COMPACT_ATOMS: atom_id res chain seq x y z
N MET A 1 15.31 -70.22 -51.08
CA MET A 1 14.42 -69.05 -50.96
C MET A 1 14.77 -68.35 -49.64
N PRO A 2 15.02 -67.04 -49.64
CA PRO A 2 15.95 -66.39 -48.71
C PRO A 2 15.30 -66.09 -47.36
N LEU A 3 16.13 -66.05 -46.32
CA LEU A 3 16.17 -65.00 -45.29
C LEU A 3 17.45 -65.26 -44.48
N SER A 4 18.48 -64.46 -44.74
CA SER A 4 19.79 -64.57 -44.07
C SER A 4 20.19 -63.22 -43.48
N ARG A 5 20.33 -63.23 -42.14
CA ARG A 5 21.28 -62.53 -41.26
C ARG A 5 21.46 -61.00 -41.41
N SER A 6 20.90 -60.29 -40.41
CA SER A 6 21.52 -59.39 -39.39
C SER A 6 22.89 -58.71 -39.67
N PRO A 7 23.36 -57.80 -38.79
CA PRO A 7 22.78 -56.59 -38.19
C PRO A 7 23.77 -55.39 -38.28
N LEU A 8 23.34 -54.12 -38.30
CA LEU A 8 24.26 -53.01 -37.97
C LEU A 8 23.62 -51.91 -37.13
N GLU A 9 24.36 -51.64 -36.06
CA GLU A 9 24.14 -50.85 -34.85
C GLU A 9 23.80 -49.35 -35.02
N PRO A 10 23.26 -48.73 -33.95
CA PRO A 10 22.65 -47.41 -33.97
C PRO A 10 23.65 -46.24 -33.91
N LEU A 11 23.30 -45.16 -34.62
CA LEU A 11 23.87 -43.82 -34.47
C LEU A 11 23.45 -43.19 -33.12
N SER A 12 24.10 -43.55 -32.01
CA SER A 12 23.86 -42.88 -30.72
C SER A 12 25.13 -42.64 -29.90
N ARG A 13 26.27 -42.45 -30.56
CA ARG A 13 27.57 -42.29 -29.90
C ARG A 13 27.95 -40.88 -29.41
N PHE A 14 27.06 -39.90 -29.44
CA PHE A 14 27.42 -38.56 -28.96
C PHE A 14 26.30 -37.87 -28.16
N TYR A 15 25.84 -38.52 -27.10
CA TYR A 15 25.26 -37.79 -25.99
C TYR A 15 26.19 -37.90 -24.78
N PRO A 16 26.72 -36.78 -24.26
CA PRO A 16 27.38 -36.80 -22.96
C PRO A 16 26.36 -37.31 -21.93
N THR A 17 26.75 -38.38 -21.23
CA THR A 17 26.05 -38.97 -20.12
C THR A 17 25.68 -37.89 -19.12
N GLN A 18 24.43 -37.43 -19.14
CA GLN A 18 23.86 -36.68 -18.02
C GLN A 18 23.89 -37.63 -16.82
N SER A 19 24.86 -37.40 -15.93
CA SER A 19 24.92 -38.05 -14.64
C SER A 19 23.58 -37.82 -13.95
N ARG A 20 22.86 -38.93 -13.75
CA ARG A 20 21.59 -38.96 -13.05
C ARG A 20 21.77 -38.25 -11.70
N PRO A 21 21.02 -37.18 -11.38
CA PRO A 21 21.10 -36.56 -10.06
C PRO A 21 20.72 -37.62 -9.01
N ALA A 22 21.55 -37.74 -7.98
CA ALA A 22 21.33 -38.65 -6.88
C ALA A 22 19.89 -38.45 -6.31
N PRO A 23 19.21 -39.53 -5.88
CA PRO A 23 17.92 -39.40 -5.23
C PRO A 23 18.08 -38.46 -4.03
N ARG A 24 17.34 -37.35 -4.08
CA ARG A 24 17.31 -36.36 -3.00
C ARG A 24 16.95 -37.11 -1.71
N PRO A 25 17.73 -36.98 -0.62
CA PRO A 25 17.35 -37.60 0.65
C PRO A 25 15.96 -37.11 1.01
N LYS A 26 15.05 -38.04 1.33
CA LYS A 26 13.71 -37.69 1.80
C LYS A 26 13.90 -36.79 3.02
N PRO A 27 13.23 -35.62 3.10
CA PRO A 27 13.31 -34.79 4.29
C PRO A 27 12.92 -35.67 5.48
N TYR A 28 13.79 -35.70 6.49
CA TYR A 28 13.52 -36.39 7.73
C TYR A 28 12.29 -35.72 8.33
N THR A 29 11.12 -36.34 8.18
CA THR A 29 9.90 -35.90 8.84
C THR A 29 10.13 -36.11 10.32
N ILE A 30 10.52 -35.05 11.01
CA ILE A 30 10.48 -35.01 12.47
C ILE A 30 9.03 -35.35 12.83
N PRO A 31 8.76 -36.41 13.61
CA PRO A 31 7.41 -36.68 14.09
C PRO A 31 6.95 -35.45 14.84
N ARG A 32 6.02 -34.70 14.23
CA ARG A 32 5.35 -33.59 14.88
C ARG A 32 4.73 -34.19 16.15
N PRO A 33 5.13 -33.78 17.36
CA PRO A 33 4.39 -34.21 18.53
C PRO A 33 2.93 -33.86 18.26
N ALA A 34 2.09 -34.89 18.22
CA ALA A 34 0.66 -34.72 18.30
C ALA A 34 0.38 -33.88 19.55
N HIS A 35 -0.77 -33.23 19.64
CA HIS A 35 -1.18 -32.46 20.82
C HIS A 35 -0.29 -31.25 21.18
N SER A 36 -0.05 -30.36 20.22
CA SER A 36 -0.16 -28.93 20.57
C SER A 36 -1.64 -28.61 20.59
N ALA A 37 -2.24 -28.66 21.79
CA ALA A 37 -3.59 -28.18 22.00
C ALA A 37 -3.68 -26.78 21.38
N SER A 38 -4.44 -26.65 20.29
CA SER A 38 -4.80 -25.36 19.74
C SER A 38 -5.71 -24.70 20.76
N PHE A 39 -5.11 -24.03 21.75
CA PHE A 39 -5.86 -23.13 22.60
C PHE A 39 -6.58 -22.15 21.66
N PRO A 40 -7.91 -21.98 21.79
CA PRO A 40 -8.57 -20.88 21.10
C PRO A 40 -7.79 -19.61 21.45
N PRO A 41 -7.47 -18.74 20.47
CA PRO A 41 -6.80 -17.49 20.78
C PRO A 41 -7.61 -16.81 21.90
N PRO A 42 -6.95 -16.35 22.99
CA PRO A 42 -7.66 -15.69 24.06
C PRO A 42 -8.47 -14.54 23.45
N PRO A 43 -9.70 -14.29 23.94
CA PRO A 43 -10.52 -13.19 23.44
C PRO A 43 -9.68 -11.92 23.49
N SER A 44 -9.30 -11.41 22.32
CA SER A 44 -8.41 -10.26 22.24
C SER A 44 -9.14 -9.09 22.88
N LEU A 45 -8.64 -8.61 24.02
CA LEU A 45 -9.19 -7.41 24.63
C LEU A 45 -9.19 -6.28 23.58
N PRO A 46 -10.23 -5.42 23.54
CA PRO A 46 -10.28 -4.32 22.62
C PRO A 46 -9.04 -3.44 22.81
N ALA A 47 -8.17 -3.43 21.80
CA ALA A 47 -6.92 -2.71 21.84
C ALA A 47 -7.21 -1.21 21.81
N LYS A 48 -6.81 -0.50 22.88
CA LYS A 48 -6.96 0.95 22.97
C LYS A 48 -6.08 1.65 21.92
N PRO A 49 -6.57 2.70 21.24
CA PRO A 49 -5.75 3.51 20.36
C PRO A 49 -4.49 4.01 21.09
N ARG A 50 -3.31 3.72 20.54
CA ARG A 50 -2.04 4.22 21.09
C ARG A 50 -1.85 5.69 20.74
N LYS A 51 -1.09 6.43 21.55
CA LYS A 51 -0.64 7.79 21.20
C LYS A 51 0.01 7.77 19.81
N PRO A 52 -0.31 8.74 18.93
CA PRO A 52 0.26 8.77 17.58
C PRO A 52 1.78 8.84 17.65
N LYS A 53 2.46 8.11 16.75
CA LYS A 53 3.89 8.30 16.51
C LYS A 53 4.14 9.72 15.99
N HIS A 54 5.34 10.25 16.20
CA HIS A 54 5.76 11.53 15.63
C HIS A 54 5.46 11.57 14.12
N GLY A 55 4.84 12.66 13.64
CA GLY A 55 4.41 12.80 12.25
C GLY A 55 3.09 12.13 11.85
N ASN A 56 2.36 11.49 12.79
CA ASN A 56 1.03 10.90 12.58
C ASN A 56 -0.10 11.64 13.32
N ASN A 57 0.14 12.90 13.71
CA ASN A 57 -0.88 13.73 14.36
C ASN A 57 -1.83 14.33 13.31
N ILE A 58 -3.10 14.48 13.68
CA ILE A 58 -4.15 15.19 12.93
C ILE A 58 -4.88 16.12 13.90
N ALA A 59 -5.50 17.18 13.38
CA ALA A 59 -6.37 18.03 14.17
C ALA A 59 -7.56 17.21 14.74
N PRO A 60 -7.95 17.45 16.01
CA PRO A 60 -9.11 16.78 16.60
C PRO A 60 -10.37 17.12 15.81
N SER A 61 -11.21 16.11 15.55
CA SER A 61 -12.49 16.24 14.84
C SER A 61 -13.44 15.14 15.32
N ASP A 62 -14.72 15.50 15.50
CA ASP A 62 -15.78 14.56 15.86
C ASP A 62 -16.04 13.50 14.77
N PHE A 63 -15.56 13.75 13.55
CA PHE A 63 -15.65 12.84 12.43
C PHE A 63 -14.45 11.88 12.34
N ARG A 64 -13.37 12.16 13.07
CA ARG A 64 -12.14 11.35 13.11
C ARG A 64 -11.73 11.05 14.55
N PRO A 65 -12.52 10.26 15.27
CA PRO A 65 -12.13 9.84 16.60
C PRO A 65 -10.79 9.10 16.57
N PRO A 66 -10.01 9.15 17.66
CA PRO A 66 -8.78 8.36 17.78
C PRO A 66 -9.08 6.87 17.55
N ALA A 67 -8.47 6.29 16.52
CA ALA A 67 -8.68 4.91 16.11
C ALA A 67 -7.35 4.24 15.74
N LEU A 68 -7.26 2.91 15.89
CA LEU A 68 -6.13 2.15 15.36
C LEU A 68 -6.08 2.29 13.84
N ALA A 69 -4.90 2.21 13.25
CA ALA A 69 -4.73 2.35 11.81
C ALA A 69 -5.65 1.39 11.02
N LYS A 70 -5.87 0.18 11.52
CA LYS A 70 -6.77 -0.82 10.93
C LYS A 70 -8.26 -0.44 10.97
N ASP A 71 -8.66 0.38 11.94
CA ASP A 71 -10.06 0.67 12.19
C ASP A 71 -10.49 1.99 11.52
N ARG A 72 -9.53 2.86 11.14
CA ARG A 72 -9.79 4.18 10.53
C ARG A 72 -10.78 4.15 9.36
N LEU A 73 -10.68 3.16 8.47
CA LEU A 73 -11.59 3.03 7.33
C LEU A 73 -13.06 2.87 7.75
N HIS A 74 -13.32 2.28 8.92
CA HIS A 74 -14.67 2.05 9.45
C HIS A 74 -15.11 3.15 10.43
N THR A 75 -14.18 3.74 11.17
CA THR A 75 -14.50 4.69 12.25
C THR A 75 -14.51 6.15 11.80
N TRP A 76 -13.75 6.50 10.75
CA TRP A 76 -13.67 7.88 10.27
C TRP A 76 -14.79 8.19 9.28
N SER A 77 -15.27 9.43 9.32
CA SER A 77 -16.45 9.88 8.58
C SER A 77 -16.34 11.32 8.05
N SER A 78 -17.35 11.67 7.26
CA SER A 78 -17.80 12.96 6.71
C SER A 78 -18.91 13.70 7.43
N PRO A 79 -19.01 15.04 7.47
CA PRO A 79 -20.33 15.67 7.38
C PRO A 79 -21.13 15.09 6.19
N PHE A 80 -20.51 15.03 5.01
CA PHE A 80 -21.14 14.48 3.81
C PHE A 80 -21.49 12.99 3.93
N SER A 81 -20.56 12.14 4.39
CA SER A 81 -20.82 10.70 4.51
C SER A 81 -21.91 10.40 5.54
N ARG A 82 -21.96 11.12 6.67
CA ARG A 82 -23.04 10.97 7.66
C ARG A 82 -24.39 11.40 7.10
N ALA A 83 -24.44 12.50 6.34
CA ALA A 83 -25.66 12.92 5.67
C ALA A 83 -26.15 11.88 4.66
N LYS A 84 -25.25 11.29 3.86
CA LYS A 84 -25.60 10.21 2.92
C LYS A 84 -26.02 8.92 3.61
N GLU A 85 -25.36 8.57 4.70
CA GLU A 85 -25.75 7.43 5.52
C GLU A 85 -27.15 7.63 6.14
N ALA A 86 -27.47 8.84 6.61
CA ALA A 86 -28.80 9.19 7.11
C ALA A 86 -29.87 9.11 6.01
N GLU A 87 -29.58 9.60 4.80
CA GLU A 87 -30.46 9.48 3.63
C GLU A 87 -30.74 8.00 3.27
N LEU A 88 -29.70 7.16 3.30
CA LEU A 88 -29.84 5.71 3.07
C LEU A 88 -30.67 5.05 4.17
N ARG A 89 -30.44 5.37 5.44
CA ARG A 89 -31.23 4.83 6.56
C ARG A 89 -32.67 5.33 6.59
N ALA A 90 -32.96 6.48 5.98
CA ALA A 90 -34.32 6.96 5.82
C ALA A 90 -35.11 6.18 4.75
N SER A 91 -34.41 5.58 3.77
CA SER A 91 -35.00 4.87 2.63
C SER A 91 -34.94 3.34 2.73
N LEU A 92 -34.02 2.78 3.53
CA LEU A 92 -33.80 1.35 3.66
C LEU A 92 -33.77 0.89 5.13
N PRO A 93 -34.18 -0.36 5.44
CA PRO A 93 -33.99 -0.95 6.75
C PRO A 93 -32.52 -0.94 7.18
N ALA A 94 -32.28 -0.75 8.47
CA ALA A 94 -30.92 -0.63 9.02
C ALA A 94 -30.01 -1.83 8.67
N ASP A 95 -30.56 -3.04 8.69
CA ASP A 95 -29.82 -4.26 8.33
C ASP A 95 -29.33 -4.24 6.88
N GLU A 96 -30.12 -3.69 5.96
CA GLU A 96 -29.74 -3.61 4.55
C GLU A 96 -28.66 -2.56 4.33
N VAL A 97 -28.77 -1.41 5.00
CA VAL A 97 -27.70 -0.39 5.00
C VAL A 97 -26.40 -0.96 5.55
N ASN A 98 -26.46 -1.72 6.65
CA ASN A 98 -25.28 -2.37 7.22
C ASN A 98 -24.67 -3.39 6.25
N ARG A 99 -25.49 -4.17 5.52
CA ARG A 99 -25.01 -5.08 4.47
C ARG A 99 -24.35 -4.35 3.32
N ILE A 100 -24.91 -3.21 2.88
CA ILE A 100 -24.31 -2.38 1.82
C ILE A 100 -22.91 -1.93 2.23
N TYR A 101 -22.75 -1.36 3.43
CA TYR A 101 -21.42 -0.95 3.90
C TYR A 101 -20.48 -2.14 4.07
N ALA A 102 -20.95 -3.26 4.64
CA ALA A 102 -20.15 -4.47 4.77
C ALA A 102 -19.68 -5.00 3.40
N ALA A 103 -20.55 -4.99 2.39
CA ALA A 103 -20.21 -5.40 1.03
C ALA A 103 -19.21 -4.44 0.38
N ILE A 104 -19.38 -3.12 0.54
CA ILE A 104 -18.42 -2.12 0.05
C ILE A 104 -17.05 -2.35 0.68
N PHE A 105 -16.97 -2.56 2.00
CA PHE A 105 -15.70 -2.84 2.68
C PHE A 105 -15.10 -4.19 2.27
N ALA A 106 -15.93 -5.22 2.10
CA ALA A 106 -15.47 -6.55 1.67
C ALA A 106 -14.99 -6.57 0.21
N ALA A 107 -15.46 -5.65 -0.64
CA ALA A 107 -15.00 -5.52 -2.02
C ALA A 107 -13.55 -5.05 -2.14
N PHE A 108 -12.98 -4.43 -1.09
CA PHE A 108 -11.57 -4.11 -1.04
C PHE A 108 -10.76 -5.33 -0.59
N ALA A 109 -9.73 -5.69 -1.35
CA ALA A 109 -8.83 -6.76 -0.95
C ALA A 109 -8.11 -6.41 0.37
N PRO A 110 -7.85 -7.38 1.27
CA PRO A 110 -7.20 -7.13 2.56
C PRO A 110 -5.87 -6.35 2.45
N ASP A 111 -5.11 -6.63 1.39
CA ASP A 111 -3.81 -5.99 1.11
C ASP A 111 -3.95 -4.53 0.64
N THR A 112 -5.10 -4.14 0.09
CA THR A 112 -5.41 -2.77 -0.34
C THR A 112 -5.81 -1.89 0.84
N HIS A 113 -6.26 -2.48 1.95
CA HIS A 113 -6.68 -1.70 3.12
C HIS A 113 -5.55 -0.90 3.75
N LEU A 114 -4.33 -1.45 3.84
CA LEU A 114 -3.21 -0.76 4.50
C LEU A 114 -2.81 0.54 3.76
N PRO A 115 -2.59 0.53 2.44
CA PRO A 115 -2.36 1.76 1.67
C PRO A 115 -3.51 2.76 1.78
N LEU A 116 -4.77 2.31 1.70
CA LEU A 116 -5.94 3.20 1.82
C LEU A 116 -6.03 3.84 3.21
N ARG A 117 -5.82 3.08 4.28
CA ARG A 117 -5.81 3.57 5.67
C ARG A 117 -4.73 4.60 5.92
N GLN A 118 -3.56 4.42 5.29
CA GLN A 118 -2.43 5.33 5.42
C GLN A 118 -2.62 6.58 4.55
N GLY A 119 -3.11 6.40 3.32
CA GLY A 119 -3.48 7.50 2.42
C GLY A 119 -4.52 8.41 3.04
N LEU A 120 -5.54 7.85 3.71
CA LEU A 120 -6.57 8.62 4.40
C LEU A 120 -5.97 9.49 5.53
N LEU A 121 -5.05 8.95 6.33
CA LEU A 121 -4.33 9.75 7.34
C LEU A 121 -3.57 10.90 6.67
N ARG A 122 -2.77 10.60 5.64
CA ARG A 122 -1.95 11.61 4.94
C ARG A 122 -2.80 12.69 4.29
N PHE A 123 -3.95 12.32 3.73
CA PHE A 123 -4.90 13.25 3.15
C PHE A 123 -5.41 14.25 4.20
N HIS A 124 -5.86 13.77 5.37
CA HIS A 124 -6.32 14.68 6.42
C HIS A 124 -5.19 15.54 7.00
N GLN A 125 -3.99 15.00 7.15
CA GLN A 125 -2.81 15.81 7.54
C GLN A 125 -2.50 16.90 6.52
N TYR A 126 -2.66 16.59 5.23
CA TYR A 126 -2.51 17.57 4.18
C TYR A 126 -3.56 18.67 4.30
N CYS A 127 -4.85 18.31 4.43
CA CYS A 127 -5.93 19.26 4.65
C CYS A 127 -5.68 20.14 5.89
N ASP A 128 -5.24 19.56 7.01
CA ASP A 128 -4.89 20.30 8.22
C ASP A 128 -3.72 21.28 7.95
N SER A 129 -2.71 20.87 7.17
CA SER A 129 -1.54 21.71 6.87
C SER A 129 -1.84 22.96 6.04
N ILE A 130 -2.94 22.96 5.29
CA ILE A 130 -3.41 24.09 4.49
C ILE A 130 -4.75 24.65 5.01
N SER A 131 -5.13 24.29 6.24
CA SER A 131 -6.34 24.78 6.92
C SER A 131 -7.63 24.62 6.12
N ILE A 132 -7.81 23.48 5.44
CA ILE A 132 -9.06 23.16 4.74
C ILE A 132 -10.13 22.75 5.76
N ASP A 133 -11.27 23.44 5.71
CA ASP A 133 -12.42 23.13 6.56
C ASP A 133 -12.96 21.73 6.33
N GLU A 134 -13.52 21.14 7.38
CA GLU A 134 -14.00 19.74 7.38
C GLU A 134 -15.02 19.45 6.27
N GLU A 135 -15.91 20.41 5.98
CA GLU A 135 -16.95 20.31 4.94
C GLU A 135 -16.36 20.27 3.53
N ALA A 136 -15.23 20.94 3.30
CA ALA A 136 -14.56 20.98 2.00
C ALA A 136 -13.67 19.75 1.74
N ARG A 137 -13.47 18.89 2.75
CA ARG A 137 -12.66 17.65 2.63
C ARG A 137 -13.42 16.53 1.95
N MET A 138 -14.76 16.56 1.97
CA MET A 138 -15.59 15.55 1.31
C MET A 138 -16.95 16.15 0.87
N PRO A 139 -17.33 16.01 -0.42
CA PRO A 139 -16.55 15.44 -1.51
C PRO A 139 -15.32 16.31 -1.83
N ALA A 140 -14.14 15.70 -1.87
CA ALA A 140 -12.92 16.43 -2.16
C ALA A 140 -12.95 16.89 -3.63
N SER A 141 -12.67 18.17 -3.88
CA SER A 141 -12.60 18.69 -5.24
C SER A 141 -11.44 18.06 -6.01
N ALA A 142 -11.56 17.99 -7.34
CA ALA A 142 -10.47 17.49 -8.20
C ALA A 142 -9.16 18.28 -7.97
N ALA A 143 -9.27 19.59 -7.71
CA ALA A 143 -8.13 20.44 -7.38
C ALA A 143 -7.47 20.02 -6.06
N LEU A 144 -8.26 19.77 -5.00
CA LEU A 144 -7.73 19.34 -3.70
C LEU A 144 -7.04 17.98 -3.78
N ILE A 145 -7.63 17.02 -4.50
CA ILE A 145 -7.03 15.70 -4.72
C ILE A 145 -5.74 15.84 -5.53
N SER A 146 -5.75 16.64 -6.61
CA SER A 146 -4.57 16.88 -7.44
C SER A 146 -3.43 17.49 -6.63
N ALA A 147 -3.73 18.52 -5.83
CA ALA A 147 -2.74 19.18 -4.99
C ALA A 147 -2.18 18.24 -3.90
N PHE A 148 -3.02 17.37 -3.33
CA PHE A 148 -2.59 16.32 -2.41
C PHE A 148 -1.61 15.34 -3.09
N VAL A 149 -1.96 14.84 -4.28
CA VAL A 149 -1.14 13.92 -5.06
C VAL A 149 0.18 14.58 -5.45
N SER A 150 0.17 15.81 -5.99
CA SER A 150 1.39 16.54 -6.34
C SER A 150 2.35 16.72 -5.16
N LYS A 151 1.85 16.91 -3.93
CA LYS A 151 2.70 17.02 -2.73
C LYS A 151 3.30 15.68 -2.28
N HIS A 152 2.69 14.56 -2.62
CA HIS A 152 3.09 13.23 -2.14
C HIS A 152 3.67 12.32 -3.24
N VAL A 153 3.60 12.73 -4.51
CA VAL A 153 4.32 12.13 -5.64
C VAL A 153 5.79 12.54 -5.54
N GLY A 154 6.67 11.60 -5.18
CA GLY A 154 8.13 11.82 -5.13
C GLY A 154 8.84 11.33 -3.86
N LEU A 155 8.13 10.99 -2.78
CA LEU A 155 8.75 10.52 -1.53
C LEU A 155 9.17 9.03 -1.52
N VAL A 156 9.06 8.32 -2.65
CA VAL A 156 9.40 6.88 -2.81
C VAL A 156 10.56 6.68 -3.81
N GLY A 157 11.29 7.74 -4.18
CA GLY A 157 12.36 7.69 -5.19
C GLY A 157 13.79 7.89 -4.68
N GLU A 158 14.00 8.43 -3.48
CA GLU A 158 15.36 8.64 -2.97
C GLU A 158 15.85 7.42 -2.20
N THR A 159 16.44 6.50 -2.95
CA THR A 159 17.47 5.63 -2.38
C THR A 159 18.67 6.52 -2.00
N PRO A 160 19.21 6.41 -0.77
CA PRO A 160 20.42 7.13 -0.42
C PRO A 160 21.55 6.67 -1.34
N SER A 161 22.14 7.67 -2.00
CA SER A 161 23.34 7.58 -2.81
C SER A 161 24.42 6.72 -2.14
N SER A 162 24.66 5.53 -2.70
CA SER A 162 25.96 4.88 -2.61
C SER A 162 26.85 5.49 -3.70
N PRO A 163 28.12 5.83 -3.40
CA PRO A 163 28.96 6.63 -4.27
C PRO A 163 29.44 5.79 -5.45
N GLY A 164 29.07 6.20 -6.65
CA GLY A 164 29.48 5.55 -7.89
C GLY A 164 28.98 6.34 -9.08
N SER A 165 29.64 7.48 -9.35
CA SER A 165 29.47 8.25 -10.58
C SER A 165 29.52 7.36 -11.83
N PRO A 166 28.86 7.79 -12.91
CA PRO A 166 29.66 8.37 -13.97
C PRO A 166 29.15 9.75 -14.38
N ASP A 167 30.07 10.71 -14.20
CA ASP A 167 30.41 11.79 -15.12
C ASP A 167 29.31 12.30 -16.08
N PHE A 168 28.64 13.38 -15.68
CA PHE A 168 28.04 14.33 -16.60
C PHE A 168 28.73 15.69 -16.40
N GLY A 169 29.49 16.09 -17.42
CA GLY A 169 30.34 17.28 -17.41
C GLY A 169 29.59 18.62 -17.27
N PRO A 170 30.33 19.72 -17.00
CA PRO A 170 29.75 20.99 -16.61
C PRO A 170 29.31 21.82 -17.83
N GLY A 171 28.01 21.91 -18.06
CA GLY A 171 27.38 22.90 -18.93
C GLY A 171 26.79 24.05 -18.11
N THR A 172 27.62 24.85 -17.46
CA THR A 172 27.19 26.09 -16.79
C THR A 172 27.10 27.21 -17.81
N THR A 173 25.89 27.53 -18.29
CA THR A 173 25.63 28.80 -18.98
C THR A 173 25.02 29.78 -17.98
N PHE A 174 25.89 30.52 -17.33
CA PHE A 174 25.57 31.65 -16.46
C PHE A 174 25.14 32.83 -17.33
N ILE A 175 23.83 33.07 -17.49
CA ILE A 175 23.34 34.35 -18.05
C ILE A 175 23.37 35.40 -16.94
N LYS A 176 24.46 36.17 -16.95
CA LYS A 176 24.64 37.44 -16.25
C LYS A 176 23.79 38.50 -16.96
N GLN A 177 22.66 38.92 -16.37
CA GLN A 177 22.03 40.18 -16.76
C GLN A 177 22.63 41.36 -15.98
N PRO A 178 22.93 42.49 -16.64
CA PRO A 178 23.58 43.65 -16.02
C PRO A 178 22.60 44.63 -15.36
N GLY A 179 23.02 45.12 -14.19
CA GLY A 179 22.93 46.51 -13.75
C GLY A 179 21.57 47.21 -13.76
N ARG A 180 20.87 47.22 -12.62
CA ARG A 180 19.89 48.27 -12.31
C ARG A 180 20.58 49.35 -11.48
N ALA A 181 20.81 50.50 -12.12
CA ALA A 181 21.38 51.68 -11.52
C ALA A 181 20.51 52.21 -10.38
N ALA A 182 21.19 52.68 -9.34
CA ALA A 182 20.66 53.52 -8.29
C ALA A 182 20.09 54.81 -8.89
N ASN A 183 18.97 55.29 -8.35
CA ASN A 183 18.44 56.62 -8.61
C ASN A 183 18.41 57.38 -7.28
N PRO A 184 19.15 58.49 -7.15
CA PRO A 184 18.89 59.53 -6.17
C PRO A 184 18.22 60.73 -6.86
N GLY A 185 17.04 61.10 -6.37
CA GLY A 185 16.30 62.29 -6.77
C GLY A 185 15.12 62.51 -5.85
#